data_AF-A0A2H0SQW2-F1
#
_entry.id   AF-A0A2H0SQW2-F1
#
_cell.length_a   1.000
_cell.length_b   1.000
_cell.length_c   1.000
_cell.angle_alpha   90.00
_cell.angle_beta   90.00
_cell.angle_gamma   90.00
#
_symmetry.space_group_name_H-M   'P 1'
#
loop_
_entity.id
_entity.type
_entity.pdbx_description
1 polymer ?
#
loop_
_entity_poly.entity_id
_entity_poly.type
_entity_poly.pdbx_seq_one_letter_code
_entity_poly.pdbx_strand_id
1 'polypeptide(L)'
;MAKKARVVGVGGTFDHFHLGHRKLIDAAAAAADTLMIGITSDSFAEQLEKLYPESLQSYFTRLESVKTYCASQKYQSEFFSL
;
A
#
# COMPACT_ATOMS: atom_id res chain seq x y z
N MET A 1 15.53 18.43 -0.63
CA MET A 1 14.96 18.51 -1.99
C MET A 1 13.50 18.93 -1.87
N ALA A 2 13.01 19.78 -2.75
CA ALA A 2 11.58 20.14 -2.77
C ALA A 2 10.75 18.94 -3.26
N LYS A 3 9.63 18.66 -2.58
CA LYS A 3 8.66 17.66 -3.03
C LYS A 3 8.05 18.11 -4.36
N LYS A 4 7.82 17.16 -5.28
CA LYS A 4 7.41 17.45 -6.66
C LYS A 4 5.89 17.57 -6.82
N ALA A 5 5.12 16.96 -5.92
CA ALA A 5 3.67 16.97 -5.95
C ALA A 5 3.08 17.19 -4.54
N ARG A 6 1.83 17.65 -4.47
CA ARG A 6 1.11 17.73 -3.19
C ARG A 6 0.60 16.35 -2.75
N VAL A 7 0.14 15.54 -3.71
CA VAL A 7 -0.43 14.21 -3.47
C VAL A 7 0.13 13.23 -4.51
N VAL A 8 0.46 12.01 -4.09
CA VAL A 8 0.80 10.88 -4.98
C VAL A 8 -0.04 9.66 -4.63
N GLY A 9 -0.56 8.99 -5.65
CA GLY A 9 -1.29 7.73 -5.53
C GLY A 9 -0.38 6.52 -5.77
N VAL A 10 -0.50 5.49 -4.94
CA VAL A 10 0.05 4.16 -5.20
C VAL A 10 -1.02 3.10 -4.93
N GLY A 11 -0.98 1.99 -5.67
CA GLY A 11 -1.94 0.90 -5.54
C GLY A 11 -1.27 -0.45 -5.60
N GLY A 12 -1.80 -1.43 -4.87
CA GLY A 12 -1.30 -2.80 -4.90
C GLY A 12 -2.05 -3.74 -3.96
N THR A 13 -1.77 -5.03 -4.07
CA THR A 13 -2.31 -6.03 -3.13
C THR A 13 -1.67 -5.88 -1.76
N PHE A 14 -0.36 -5.60 -1.70
CA PHE A 14 0.43 -5.50 -0.48
C PHE A 14 0.40 -6.76 0.39
N ASP A 15 0.23 -7.93 -0.24
CA ASP A 15 0.26 -9.23 0.42
C ASP A 15 1.64 -9.51 1.03
N HIS A 16 1.68 -10.20 2.17
CA HIS A 16 2.91 -10.50 2.91
C HIS A 16 3.88 -9.31 2.97
N PHE A 17 3.41 -8.19 3.53
CA PHE A 17 4.06 -6.88 3.42
C PHE A 17 5.59 -6.88 3.69
N HIS A 18 6.37 -6.79 2.61
CA HIS A 18 7.83 -6.98 2.63
C HIS A 18 8.61 -5.75 2.11
N LEU A 19 9.94 -5.87 2.00
CA LEU A 19 10.84 -4.79 1.62
C LEU A 19 10.48 -4.12 0.27
N GLY A 20 10.03 -4.88 -0.72
CA GLY A 20 9.58 -4.32 -2.00
C GLY A 20 8.46 -3.29 -1.85
N HIS A 21 7.42 -3.59 -1.06
CA HIS A 21 6.32 -2.67 -0.79
C HIS A 21 6.77 -1.41 -0.05
N ARG A 22 7.68 -1.56 0.91
CA ARG A 22 8.27 -0.44 1.65
C ARG A 22 8.97 0.52 0.70
N LYS A 23 9.85 0.01 -0.17
CA LYS A 23 10.57 0.82 -1.16
C LYS A 23 9.64 1.58 -2.11
N LEU A 24 8.53 0.96 -2.52
CA LEU A 24 7.52 1.62 -3.35
C LEU A 24 6.87 2.81 -2.62
N ILE A 25 6.46 2.60 -1.36
CA ILE A 25 5.83 3.64 -0.53
C ILE A 25 6.83 4.75 -0.21
N ASP A 26 8.08 4.42 0.13
CA ASP A 26 9.13 5.39 0.45
C ASP A 26 9.43 6.29 -0.76
N ALA A 27 9.49 5.70 -1.96
CA ALA A 27 9.69 6.45 -3.19
C ALA A 27 8.52 7.41 -3.48
N ALA A 28 7.28 6.98 -3.22
CA ALA A 28 6.12 7.85 -3.33
C ALA A 28 6.15 8.98 -2.27
N ALA A 29 6.53 8.67 -1.03
CA ALA A 29 6.62 9.64 0.06
C ALA A 29 7.69 10.70 -0.19
N ALA A 30 8.80 10.31 -0.84
CA ALA A 30 9.84 11.24 -1.26
C ALA A 30 9.36 12.22 -2.35
N ALA A 31 8.34 11.84 -3.12
CA ALA A 31 7.81 12.65 -4.22
C ALA A 31 6.71 13.63 -3.81
N ALA A 32 6.01 13.41 -2.68
CA ALA A 32 4.82 14.20 -2.32
C ALA A 32 4.58 14.43 -0.83
N ASP A 33 3.72 15.41 -0.51
CA ASP A 33 3.30 15.73 0.86
C ASP A 33 2.41 14.65 1.46
N THR A 34 1.41 14.22 0.69
CA THR A 34 0.43 13.21 1.09
C THR A 34 0.45 12.01 0.16
N LEU A 35 0.28 10.81 0.72
CA LEU A 35 0.07 9.57 -0.01
C LEU A 35 -1.42 9.20 -0.05
N MET A 36 -1.88 8.74 -1.22
CA MET A 36 -3.14 8.03 -1.38
C MET A 36 -2.82 6.58 -1.72
N ILE A 37 -3.14 5.64 -0.83
CA ILE A 37 -2.76 4.25 -0.97
C ILE A 37 -4.00 3.37 -1.16
N GLY A 38 -4.15 2.85 -2.37
CA GLY A 38 -5.21 1.91 -2.72
C GLY A 38 -4.77 0.47 -2.46
N ILE A 39 -5.56 -0.28 -1.69
CA ILE A 39 -5.30 -1.69 -1.39
C ILE A 39 -6.41 -2.52 -2.02
N THR A 40 -6.07 -3.54 -2.79
CA THR A 40 -7.08 -4.41 -3.43
C THR A 40 -7.97 -5.07 -2.39
N SER A 41 -9.28 -5.03 -2.61
CA SER A 41 -10.23 -5.89 -1.89
C SER A 41 -9.86 -7.38 -2.03
N ASP A 42 -10.36 -8.22 -1.12
CA ASP A 42 -10.10 -9.67 -1.18
C ASP A 42 -10.65 -10.27 -2.48
N SER A 43 -11.86 -9.88 -2.89
CA SER A 43 -12.45 -10.31 -4.16
C SER A 43 -11.64 -9.90 -5.39
N PHE A 44 -11.03 -8.71 -5.37
CA PHE A 44 -10.18 -8.27 -6.48
C PHE A 44 -8.83 -8.99 -6.48
N ALA A 45 -8.23 -9.21 -5.32
CA ALA A 45 -6.97 -9.91 -5.18
C ALA A 45 -7.07 -11.40 -5.58
N GLU A 46 -8.14 -12.09 -5.17
CA GLU A 46 -8.40 -13.50 -5.55
C GLU A 46 -8.46 -13.70 -7.08
N GLN A 47 -8.99 -12.71 -7.81
CA GLN A 47 -9.03 -12.76 -9.28
C GLN A 47 -7.65 -12.65 -9.93
N LEU A 48 -6.71 -11.99 -9.26
CA LEU A 48 -5.33 -11.79 -9.71
C LEU A 48 -4.42 -12.96 -9.31
N GLU A 49 -4.59 -13.48 -8.09
CA GLU A 49 -3.77 -14.55 -7.51
C GLU A 49 -4.32 -15.95 -7.78
N LYS A 50 -4.48 -16.27 -9.08
CA LYS A 50 -5.11 -17.51 -9.57
C LYS A 50 -4.44 -18.81 -9.12
N LEU A 51 -3.20 -18.74 -8.64
CA LEU A 51 -2.40 -19.91 -8.36
C LEU A 51 -2.53 -20.40 -6.92
N TYR A 52 -2.79 -19.52 -5.94
CA TYR A 52 -2.84 -19.87 -4.50
C TYR A 52 -3.70 -18.88 -3.68
N PRO A 53 -5.00 -18.73 -3.96
CA PRO A 53 -5.87 -17.77 -3.27
C PRO A 53 -5.94 -18.00 -1.75
N GLU A 54 -5.78 -19.25 -1.29
CA GLU A 54 -5.74 -19.60 0.13
C GLU A 54 -4.53 -19.03 0.89
N SER A 55 -3.48 -18.63 0.16
CA SER A 55 -2.28 -18.03 0.75
C SER A 55 -2.39 -16.51 0.93
N LEU A 56 -3.39 -15.87 0.32
CA LEU A 56 -3.58 -14.44 0.37
C LEU A 56 -3.97 -13.98 1.78
N GLN A 57 -3.29 -12.97 2.30
CA GLN A 57 -3.68 -12.32 3.54
C GLN A 57 -4.99 -11.55 3.36
N SER A 58 -5.85 -11.54 4.39
CA SER A 58 -7.09 -10.75 4.35
C SER A 58 -6.82 -9.27 4.09
N TYR A 59 -7.79 -8.58 3.50
CA TYR A 59 -7.73 -7.14 3.23
C TYR A 59 -7.35 -6.36 4.48
N PHE A 60 -7.93 -6.70 5.63
CA PHE A 60 -7.61 -6.06 6.90
C PHE A 60 -6.17 -6.28 7.33
N THR A 61 -5.63 -7.48 7.18
CA THR A 61 -4.21 -7.77 7.49
C THR A 61 -3.26 -6.96 6.61
N ARG A 62 -3.54 -6.89 5.31
CA ARG A 62 -2.75 -6.13 4.33
C ARG A 62 -2.84 -4.63 4.64
N LEU A 63 -4.05 -4.11 4.87
CA LEU A 63 -4.30 -2.72 5.25
C LEU A 63 -3.56 -2.32 6.52
N GLU A 64 -3.67 -3.10 7.60
CA GLU A 64 -3.03 -2.80 8.87
C GLU A 64 -1.50 -2.86 8.76
N SER A 65 -0.95 -3.75 7.94
CA SER A 65 0.49 -3.79 7.66
C SER A 65 1.00 -2.51 7.00
N VAL A 66 0.27 -2.02 5.98
CA VAL A 66 0.62 -0.78 5.28
C VAL A 66 0.46 0.44 6.20
N LYS A 67 -0.66 0.53 6.94
CA LYS A 67 -0.92 1.61 7.92
C LYS A 67 0.17 1.68 8.99
N THR A 68 0.52 0.53 9.58
CA THR A 68 1.55 0.44 10.62
C THR A 68 2.88 0.94 10.09
N TYR A 69 3.24 0.57 8.85
CA TYR A 69 4.45 1.05 8.22
C TYR A 69 4.43 2.57 7.99
N CYS A 70 3.38 3.10 7.37
CA CYS A 70 3.26 4.54 7.11
C CYS A 70 3.29 5.36 8.40
N ALA A 71 2.61 4.90 9.45
CA ALA A 71 2.65 5.52 10.78
C ALA A 71 4.06 5.49 11.39
N SER A 72 4.78 4.35 11.28
CA SER A 72 6.16 4.24 11.78
C SER A 72 7.14 5.20 11.09
N GLN A 73 6.90 5.49 9.81
CA GLN A 73 7.68 6.44 9.03
C GLN A 73 7.18 7.88 9.14
N LYS A 74 6.06 8.11 9.85
CA LYS A 74 5.39 9.41 9.98
C LYS A 74 4.97 10.00 8.64
N TYR A 75 4.54 9.16 7.71
CA TYR A 75 4.00 9.61 6.43
C TYR A 75 2.55 10.10 6.60
N GLN A 76 2.22 11.20 5.92
CA GLN A 76 0.83 11.62 5.77
C GLN A 76 0.20 10.75 4.69
N SER A 77 -0.78 9.92 5.05
CA SER A 77 -1.33 8.91 4.15
C SER A 77 -2.83 8.67 4.39
N GLU A 78 -3.56 8.50 3.30
CA GLU A 78 -4.96 8.06 3.26
C GLU A 78 -5.08 6.70 2.57
N PHE A 79 -6.02 5.88 3.02
CA PHE A 79 -6.17 4.49 2.58
C PHE A 79 -7.58 4.23 2.07
N PHE A 80 -7.71 3.47 0.99
CA PHE A 80 -8.99 3.07 0.43
C PHE A 80 -8.90 1.69 -0.22
N SER A 81 -10.03 1.00 -0.31
CA SER A 81 -10.12 -0.27 -1.03
C SER A 81 -10.19 -0.02 -2.53
N LEU A 82 -9.51 -0.86 -3.32
CA LEU A 82 -9.66 -0.98 -4.77
C LEU A 82 -10.64 -2.10 -5.12
#